data_AF-A0A382TXL0-F1
#
_entry.id   AF-A0A382TXL0-F1
#
_cell.length_a   1.000
_cell.length_b   1.000
_cell.length_c   1.000
_cell.angle_alpha   90.00
_cell.angle_beta   90.00
_cell.angle_gamma   90.00
#
_symmetry.space_group_name_H-M   'P 1'
#
loop_
_entity.id
_entity.type
_entity.pdbx_description
1 polymer ?
#
loop_
_entity_poly.entity_id
_entity_poly.type
_entity_poly.pdbx_seq_one_letter_code
_entity_poly.pdbx_strand_id
1 'polypeptide(L)'
;DVSIQFQILKLLKDLTVQRNLGVILITHDMGVIAETTNRVVVMRYGKIVEQGNTVEVLSNPQSNECKSLVMSVPPTNKKIERFKLISPEGDEITNNSSNLTNSIIQNWAVREISNEKLLDFKNITKIFDEQLFFRSKKEINKLKALDNVSFQIIEGESFGLVGESGSGKSTIAKIITSLIKPTSGEVFFEDLSLHNPKNIKIKNKYRGQIQMIFQDPYSSLNPRFKVKEIIAEPIKFFQKGIGNNAIQKNINDLIDIVGMSRQSLERYPHEFSGGQRQRISIARALATRPRLLICDEP
;
A
#
# COMPACT_ATOMS: atom_id res chain seq x y z
N ASP A 1 12.78 6.98 -0.84
CA ASP A 1 13.34 8.29 -0.46
C ASP A 1 13.35 9.18 -1.69
N VAL A 2 12.46 10.18 -1.71
CA VAL A 2 12.29 11.05 -2.88
C VAL A 2 13.55 11.90 -3.12
N SER A 3 14.28 12.25 -2.06
CA SER A 3 15.50 13.05 -2.16
C SER A 3 16.66 12.27 -2.80
N ILE A 4 16.88 11.03 -2.37
CA ILE A 4 17.89 10.14 -2.96
C ILE A 4 17.52 9.76 -4.39
N GLN A 5 16.24 9.47 -4.64
CA GLN A 5 15.77 9.17 -5.99
C GLN A 5 16.04 10.34 -6.94
N PHE A 6 15.77 11.57 -6.52
CA PHE A 6 16.11 12.78 -7.28
C PHE A 6 17.62 12.89 -7.53
N GLN A 7 18.47 12.66 -6.52
CA GLN A 7 19.93 12.70 -6.68
C GLN A 7 20.43 11.67 -7.70
N ILE A 8 19.92 10.44 -7.65
CA ILE A 8 20.29 9.37 -8.60
C ILE A 8 19.83 9.74 -10.01
N LEU A 9 18.59 10.21 -10.17
CA LEU A 9 18.05 10.61 -11.47
C LEU A 9 18.82 11.79 -12.08
N LYS A 10 19.18 12.78 -11.26
CA LYS A 10 20.04 13.90 -11.67
C LYS A 10 21.42 13.41 -12.10
N LEU A 11 22.04 12.51 -11.33
CA LEU A 11 23.32 11.91 -11.69
C LEU A 11 23.24 11.17 -13.03
N LEU A 12 22.19 10.36 -13.26
CA LEU A 12 21.99 9.66 -14.53
C LEU A 12 21.84 10.64 -15.70
N LYS A 13 21.11 11.74 -15.51
CA LYS A 13 20.96 12.80 -16.51
C LYS A 13 22.29 13.49 -16.82
N ASP A 14 23.07 13.83 -15.78
CA ASP A 14 24.38 14.46 -15.94
C ASP A 14 25.36 13.50 -16.66
N LEU A 15 25.37 12.22 -16.31
CA LEU A 15 26.17 11.20 -16.98
C LEU A 15 25.78 11.02 -18.45
N THR A 16 24.48 11.05 -18.77
CA THR A 16 23.96 10.97 -20.14
C THR A 16 24.62 12.05 -21.01
N VAL A 17 24.66 13.29 -20.51
CA VAL A 17 25.23 14.44 -21.25
C VAL A 17 26.77 14.42 -21.23
N GLN A 18 27.37 14.32 -20.04
CA GLN A 18 28.82 14.49 -19.88
C GLN A 18 29.64 13.32 -20.44
N ARG A 19 29.06 12.11 -20.47
CA ARG A 19 29.74 10.89 -20.92
C ARG A 19 29.20 10.35 -22.23
N ASN A 20 28.25 11.04 -22.87
CA ASN A 20 27.55 10.59 -24.08
C ASN A 20 26.98 9.16 -23.90
N LEU A 21 26.39 8.91 -22.73
CA LEU A 21 25.89 7.60 -22.32
C LEU A 21 24.47 7.40 -22.83
N GLY A 22 24.18 6.28 -23.48
CA GLY A 22 22.81 5.86 -23.77
C GLY A 22 22.14 5.32 -22.51
N VAL A 23 21.00 5.90 -22.11
CA VAL A 23 20.22 5.47 -20.94
C VAL A 23 18.80 5.14 -21.36
N ILE A 24 18.30 3.96 -20.96
CA ILE A 24 16.89 3.59 -21.07
C ILE A 24 16.31 3.57 -19.65
N LEU A 25 15.32 4.41 -19.42
CA LEU A 25 14.61 4.48 -18.15
C LEU A 25 13.25 3.79 -18.28
N ILE A 26 13.01 2.75 -17.49
CA ILE A 26 11.76 1.99 -17.49
C ILE A 26 11.03 2.30 -16.19
N THR A 27 9.94 3.06 -16.27
CA THR A 27 9.12 3.44 -15.11
C THR A 27 7.67 3.65 -15.51
N HIS A 28 6.78 3.58 -14.52
CA HIS A 28 5.37 3.97 -14.66
C HIS A 28 5.11 5.41 -14.17
N ASP A 29 6.12 6.07 -13.57
CA ASP A 29 6.02 7.43 -13.06
C ASP A 29 6.33 8.46 -14.17
N MET A 30 5.29 9.18 -14.59
CA MET A 30 5.41 10.22 -15.62
C MET A 30 6.19 11.45 -15.15
N GLY A 31 6.25 11.74 -13.85
CA GLY A 31 7.06 12.84 -13.32
C GLY A 31 8.55 12.57 -13.52
N VAL A 32 8.99 11.34 -13.25
CA VAL A 32 10.36 10.89 -13.50
C VAL A 32 10.70 10.99 -15.00
N ILE A 33 9.81 10.53 -15.88
CA ILE A 33 9.98 10.63 -17.33
C ILE A 33 10.10 12.09 -17.78
N ALA A 34 9.19 12.96 -17.30
CA ALA A 34 9.15 14.38 -17.64
C ALA A 34 10.46 15.10 -17.27
N GLU A 35 11.09 14.71 -16.15
CA GLU A 35 12.27 15.37 -15.64
C GLU A 35 13.57 14.92 -16.31
N THR A 36 13.66 13.63 -16.68
CA THR A 36 14.94 12.98 -17.00
C THR A 36 15.14 12.58 -18.45
N THR A 37 14.07 12.38 -19.22
CA THR A 37 14.17 11.79 -20.56
C THR A 37 14.01 12.82 -21.66
N ASN A 38 14.74 12.64 -22.78
CA ASN A 38 14.56 13.46 -23.98
C ASN A 38 13.43 12.94 -24.88
N ARG A 39 13.28 11.62 -24.94
CA ARG A 39 12.27 10.91 -25.74
C ARG A 39 11.59 9.87 -24.88
N VAL A 40 10.32 9.60 -25.18
CA VAL A 40 9.51 8.59 -24.50
C VAL A 40 8.81 7.68 -25.51
N VAL A 41 8.63 6.43 -25.13
CA VAL A 41 7.81 5.44 -25.83
C VAL A 41 6.81 4.89 -24.83
N VAL A 42 5.53 4.97 -25.17
CA VAL A 42 4.43 4.39 -24.40
C VAL A 42 4.05 3.07 -25.06
N MET A 43 3.99 2.00 -24.27
CA MET A 43 3.68 0.65 -24.74
C MET A 43 2.46 0.07 -24.03
N ARG A 44 1.68 -0.72 -24.78
CA ARG A 44 0.57 -1.50 -24.24
C ARG A 44 0.42 -2.83 -24.99
N TYR A 45 0.20 -3.92 -24.26
CA TYR A 45 0.10 -5.28 -24.81
C TYR A 45 1.23 -5.65 -25.79
N GLY A 46 2.45 -5.20 -25.48
CA GLY A 46 3.63 -5.45 -26.32
C GLY A 46 3.70 -4.61 -27.60
N LYS A 47 2.82 -3.63 -27.79
CA LYS A 47 2.83 -2.71 -28.94
C LYS A 47 3.16 -1.29 -28.49
N ILE A 48 3.87 -0.54 -29.32
CA ILE A 48 4.05 0.90 -29.15
C ILE A 48 2.72 1.57 -29.47
N VAL A 49 2.17 2.33 -28.53
CA VAL A 49 0.93 3.10 -28.71
C VAL A 49 1.20 4.57 -28.98
N GLU A 50 2.32 5.11 -28.49
CA GLU A 50 2.74 6.48 -28.74
C GLU A 50 4.25 6.63 -28.54
N GLN A 51 4.90 7.49 -29.31
CA GLN A 51 6.33 7.78 -29.18
C GLN A 51 6.64 9.20 -29.66
N GLY A 52 7.62 9.86 -29.05
CA GLY A 52 8.02 11.21 -29.45
C GLY A 52 8.99 11.86 -28.49
N ASN A 53 9.17 13.17 -28.65
CA ASN A 53 9.87 13.99 -27.65
C ASN A 53 9.06 14.00 -26.36
N THR A 54 9.74 13.88 -25.22
CA THR A 54 9.06 13.76 -23.92
C THR A 54 8.11 14.92 -23.66
N VAL A 55 8.53 16.16 -23.94
CA VAL A 55 7.69 17.35 -23.74
C VAL A 55 6.42 17.31 -24.59
N GLU A 56 6.52 16.90 -25.85
CA GLU A 56 5.39 16.86 -26.79
C GLU A 56 4.39 15.78 -26.40
N VAL A 57 4.86 14.56 -26.13
CA VAL A 57 4.03 13.42 -25.74
C VAL A 57 3.30 13.67 -24.42
N LEU A 58 3.96 14.33 -23.46
CA LEU A 58 3.34 14.62 -22.15
C LEU A 58 2.41 15.84 -22.17
N SER A 59 2.68 16.85 -23.00
CA SER A 59 1.84 18.06 -23.08
C SER A 59 0.63 17.91 -24.00
N ASN A 60 0.76 17.10 -25.07
CA ASN A 60 -0.30 16.86 -26.04
C ASN A 60 -0.40 15.36 -26.39
N PRO A 61 -0.72 14.50 -25.42
CA PRO A 61 -0.83 13.06 -25.65
C PRO A 61 -1.93 12.75 -26.67
N GLN A 62 -1.62 11.96 -27.68
CA GLN A 62 -2.58 11.60 -28.74
C GLN A 62 -3.35 10.32 -28.39
N SER A 63 -2.66 9.32 -27.87
CA SER A 63 -3.24 8.03 -27.49
C SER A 63 -4.07 8.13 -26.21
N ASN A 64 -5.11 7.31 -26.11
CA ASN A 64 -5.94 7.22 -24.91
C ASN A 64 -5.12 6.73 -23.71
N GLU A 65 -4.17 5.82 -23.94
CA GLU A 65 -3.25 5.32 -22.95
C GLU A 65 -2.37 6.44 -22.37
N CYS A 66 -1.75 7.24 -23.24
CA CYS A 66 -0.88 8.32 -22.79
C CYS A 66 -1.68 9.40 -22.07
N LYS A 67 -2.87 9.75 -22.56
CA LYS A 67 -3.81 10.66 -21.85
C LYS A 67 -4.11 10.17 -20.44
N SER A 68 -4.43 8.88 -20.28
CA SER A 68 -4.70 8.27 -18.98
C SER A 68 -3.49 8.31 -18.04
N LEU A 69 -2.29 8.05 -18.56
CA LEU A 69 -1.04 8.11 -17.80
C LEU A 69 -0.69 9.55 -17.37
N VAL A 70 -0.83 10.54 -18.25
CA VAL A 70 -0.55 11.96 -17.93
C VAL A 70 -1.53 12.50 -16.90
N MET A 71 -2.82 12.16 -17.03
CA MET A 71 -3.85 12.56 -16.07
C MET A 71 -3.64 11.96 -14.67
N SER A 72 -2.80 10.94 -14.52
CA SER A 72 -2.55 10.29 -13.22
C SER A 72 -1.65 11.10 -12.26
N VAL A 73 -0.94 12.13 -12.73
CA VAL A 73 -0.05 12.99 -11.90
C VAL A 73 -0.85 14.09 -11.18
N PRO A 74 -1.00 14.09 -9.83
CA PRO A 74 -1.94 14.97 -9.13
C PRO A 74 -1.42 16.40 -8.90
N PRO A 75 -2.26 17.44 -9.08
CA PRO A 75 -1.97 18.74 -8.51
C PRO A 75 -1.96 18.66 -6.98
N THR A 76 -0.94 19.27 -6.37
CA THR A 76 -0.64 19.19 -4.94
C THR A 76 -1.56 20.04 -4.06
N ASN A 77 -2.40 20.89 -4.66
CA ASN A 77 -3.21 21.90 -3.96
C ASN A 77 -4.72 21.62 -3.94
N LYS A 78 -5.18 20.51 -4.54
CA LYS A 78 -6.62 20.19 -4.60
C LYS A 78 -6.85 18.70 -4.43
N LYS A 79 -7.74 18.33 -3.49
CA LYS A 79 -8.30 16.97 -3.42
C LYS A 79 -9.19 16.78 -4.65
N ILE A 80 -8.74 15.99 -5.62
CA ILE A 80 -9.54 15.66 -6.80
C ILE A 80 -10.29 14.36 -6.51
N GLU A 81 -11.57 14.32 -6.88
CA GLU A 81 -12.33 13.07 -6.99
C GLU A 81 -11.79 12.26 -8.19
N ARG A 82 -10.67 11.58 -8.00
CA ARG A 82 -9.80 11.12 -9.09
C ARG A 82 -10.00 9.68 -9.55
N PHE A 83 -11.19 9.14 -9.37
CA PHE A 83 -11.50 7.78 -9.82
C PHE A 83 -12.30 7.75 -11.13
N LYS A 84 -12.12 8.75 -12.00
CA LYS A 84 -12.53 8.67 -13.41
C LYS A 84 -11.46 7.91 -14.20
N LEU A 85 -11.57 6.58 -14.22
CA LEU A 85 -10.78 5.75 -15.12
C LEU A 85 -11.34 5.91 -16.53
N ILE A 86 -10.55 6.41 -17.49
CA ILE A 86 -10.94 6.39 -18.90
C ILE A 86 -10.63 5.00 -19.43
N SER A 87 -11.62 4.37 -20.06
CA SER A 87 -11.46 3.05 -20.66
C SER A 87 -10.49 3.13 -21.85
N PRO A 88 -9.89 2.00 -22.24
CA PRO A 88 -9.13 1.87 -23.49
C PRO A 88 -9.83 2.43 -24.73
N GLU A 89 -11.17 2.38 -24.71
CA GLU A 89 -12.06 2.72 -25.82
C GLU A 89 -12.49 4.19 -25.79
N GLY A 90 -12.05 4.97 -24.78
CA GLY A 90 -12.35 6.40 -24.66
C GLY A 90 -13.62 6.72 -23.87
N ASP A 91 -14.35 5.71 -23.40
CA ASP A 91 -15.52 5.89 -22.54
C ASP A 91 -15.09 6.15 -21.08
N GLU A 92 -15.79 7.04 -20.38
CA GLU A 92 -15.64 7.15 -18.93
C GLU A 92 -16.08 5.81 -18.29
N ILE A 93 -15.18 5.12 -17.57
CA ILE A 93 -15.55 3.98 -16.74
C ILE A 93 -16.21 4.54 -15.48
N THR A 94 -17.45 4.99 -15.60
CA THR A 94 -18.30 5.35 -14.45
C THR A 94 -18.98 4.13 -13.84
N ASN A 95 -19.14 3.05 -14.61
CA ASN A 95 -20.10 2.00 -14.28
C ASN A 95 -19.51 0.71 -13.69
N ASN A 96 -18.20 0.43 -13.81
CA ASN A 96 -17.63 -0.80 -13.23
C ASN A 96 -17.10 -0.61 -11.80
N SER A 97 -16.56 0.55 -11.45
CA SER A 97 -16.09 0.84 -10.09
C SER A 97 -17.26 1.00 -9.11
N SER A 98 -18.31 1.73 -9.51
CA SER A 98 -19.55 1.86 -8.73
C SER A 98 -20.23 0.52 -8.48
N ASN A 99 -20.29 -0.37 -9.48
CA ASN A 99 -20.78 -1.74 -9.31
C ASN A 99 -19.89 -2.59 -8.41
N LEU A 100 -18.55 -2.46 -8.49
CA LEU A 100 -17.63 -3.13 -7.57
C LEU A 100 -17.79 -2.62 -6.13
N THR A 101 -17.84 -1.30 -5.93
CA THR A 101 -18.02 -0.66 -4.63
C THR A 101 -19.38 -1.02 -4.04
N ASN A 102 -20.44 -1.01 -4.85
CA ASN A 102 -21.78 -1.47 -4.44
C ASN A 102 -21.78 -2.97 -4.09
N SER A 103 -21.04 -3.81 -4.83
CA SER A 103 -20.90 -5.24 -4.51
C SER A 103 -20.13 -5.46 -3.21
N ILE A 104 -19.07 -4.68 -2.94
CA ILE A 104 -18.34 -4.68 -1.67
C ILE A 104 -19.28 -4.26 -0.54
N ILE A 105 -19.98 -3.15 -0.70
CA ILE A 105 -20.91 -2.59 0.29
C ILE A 105 -22.05 -3.56 0.59
N GLN A 106 -22.65 -4.18 -0.43
CA GLN A 106 -23.70 -5.19 -0.26
C GLN A 106 -23.18 -6.44 0.47
N ASN A 107 -21.95 -6.87 0.19
CA ASN A 107 -21.37 -8.06 0.83
C ASN A 107 -20.81 -7.80 2.24
N TRP A 108 -20.34 -6.59 2.52
CA TRP A 108 -19.71 -6.21 3.80
C TRP A 108 -20.66 -5.54 4.78
N ALA A 109 -21.85 -5.13 4.32
CA ALA A 109 -22.79 -4.24 4.98
C ALA A 109 -22.19 -2.84 5.22
N VAL A 110 -23.01 -1.80 5.04
CA VAL A 110 -22.63 -0.44 5.45
C VAL A 110 -22.55 -0.42 6.97
N ARG A 111 -21.42 -0.01 7.53
CA ARG A 111 -21.32 0.31 8.96
C ARG A 111 -21.90 1.69 9.19
N GLU A 112 -22.64 1.87 10.27
CA GLU A 112 -23.06 3.20 10.70
C GLU A 112 -21.82 4.06 10.93
N ILE A 113 -21.86 5.30 10.44
CA ILE A 113 -20.77 6.26 10.63
C ILE A 113 -20.78 6.65 12.10
N SER A 114 -19.86 6.08 12.86
CA SER A 114 -19.52 6.59 14.18
C SER A 114 -18.47 7.69 13.97
N ASN A 115 -18.69 8.90 14.51
CA ASN A 115 -17.64 9.91 14.61
C ASN A 115 -16.78 9.66 15.86
N GLU A 116 -16.63 8.38 16.24
CA GLU A 116 -15.93 7.99 17.45
C GLU A 116 -14.43 7.81 17.17
N LYS A 117 -13.65 8.00 18.23
CA LYS A 117 -12.20 7.82 18.17
C LYS A 117 -11.88 6.33 18.01
N LEU A 118 -11.32 5.96 16.87
CA LEU A 118 -10.95 4.57 16.55
C LEU A 118 -9.56 4.21 17.07
N LEU A 119 -8.58 5.11 16.92
CA LEU A 119 -7.20 4.91 17.38
C LEU A 119 -6.73 6.13 18.19
N ASP A 120 -6.02 5.88 19.28
CA ASP A 120 -5.36 6.90 20.10
C ASP A 120 -3.89 6.51 20.30
N PHE A 121 -2.99 7.25 19.66
CA PHE A 121 -1.55 7.07 19.79
C PHE A 121 -1.05 8.14 20.75
N LYS A 122 -0.68 7.78 21.99
CA LYS A 122 -0.37 8.74 23.06
C LYS A 122 1.07 8.67 23.52
N ASN A 123 1.79 9.77 23.31
CA ASN A 123 3.11 10.07 23.85
C ASN A 123 4.10 8.94 23.58
N ILE A 124 4.03 8.37 22.39
CA ILE A 124 4.79 7.17 22.05
C ILE A 124 6.25 7.53 21.79
N THR A 125 7.12 6.86 22.53
CA THR A 125 8.57 6.89 22.30
C THR A 125 9.04 5.48 21.97
N LYS A 126 9.91 5.37 20.96
CA LYS A 126 10.54 4.10 20.59
C LYS A 126 12.03 4.29 20.43
N ILE A 127 12.78 3.53 21.21
CA ILE A 127 14.23 3.43 21.15
C ILE A 127 14.58 1.99 20.71
N PHE A 128 15.45 1.87 19.72
CA PHE A 128 16.08 0.62 19.33
C PHE A 128 17.49 0.57 19.89
N ASP A 129 17.79 -0.52 20.59
CA ASP A 129 19.14 -0.84 21.03
C ASP A 129 19.78 -1.69 19.91
N GLU A 130 20.80 -1.18 19.22
CA GLU A 130 21.61 -2.00 18.33
C GLU A 130 22.52 -2.92 19.17
N GLN A 131 21.97 -4.04 19.65
CA GLN A 131 22.79 -5.16 20.12
C GLN A 131 22.95 -6.16 18.99
N LEU A 132 23.98 -5.94 18.16
CA LEU A 132 24.63 -7.04 17.46
C LEU A 132 25.26 -7.95 18.53
N PHE A 133 25.00 -9.25 18.41
CA PHE A 133 25.42 -10.36 19.28
C PHE A 133 26.94 -10.54 19.43
N PHE A 134 27.76 -9.53 19.13
CA PHE A 134 29.22 -9.56 19.24
C PHE A 134 29.76 -8.42 20.10
N ARG A 135 30.36 -8.82 21.22
CA ARG A 135 31.40 -8.15 22.03
C ARG A 135 31.88 -6.78 21.51
N SER A 136 31.51 -5.71 22.19
CA SER A 136 32.46 -4.81 22.89
C SER A 136 31.72 -3.68 23.61
N LYS A 137 32.21 -3.31 24.80
CA LYS A 137 31.75 -2.17 25.60
C LYS A 137 32.18 -0.83 24.98
N LYS A 138 31.66 -0.47 23.81
CA LYS A 138 31.73 0.90 23.29
C LYS A 138 30.32 1.40 23.03
N GLU A 139 30.10 2.66 23.39
CA GLU A 139 28.81 3.37 23.53
C GLU A 139 27.68 2.80 22.68
N ILE A 140 26.63 2.35 23.37
CA ILE A 140 25.38 1.90 22.74
C ILE A 140 24.76 3.15 22.10
N ASN A 141 24.95 3.33 20.80
CA ASN A 141 24.20 4.33 20.03
C ASN A 141 22.74 3.89 20.00
N LYS A 142 21.96 4.39 20.97
CA LYS A 142 20.52 4.18 21.06
C LYS A 142 19.85 5.01 19.96
N LEU A 143 19.28 4.34 18.97
CA LEU A 143 18.53 5.02 17.93
C LEU A 143 17.11 5.30 18.43
N LYS A 144 16.81 6.58 18.69
CA LYS A 144 15.47 7.05 19.04
C LYS A 144 14.65 7.22 17.76
N ALA A 145 13.89 6.19 17.40
CA ALA A 145 13.08 6.16 16.19
C ALA A 145 11.78 6.97 16.31
N LEU A 146 11.22 7.09 17.52
CA LEU A 146 10.06 7.93 17.81
C LEU A 146 10.29 8.67 19.12
N ASP A 147 9.88 9.93 19.18
CA ASP A 147 10.00 10.80 20.34
C ASP A 147 8.68 11.50 20.64
N ASN A 148 8.00 11.07 21.71
CA ASN A 148 6.77 11.67 22.21
C ASN A 148 5.70 11.95 21.12
N VAL A 149 5.49 11.00 20.22
CA VAL A 149 4.57 11.14 19.09
C VAL A 149 3.13 10.88 19.55
N SER A 150 2.23 11.81 19.22
CA SER A 150 0.80 11.72 19.57
C SER A 150 -0.10 12.10 18.40
N PHE A 151 -1.11 11.29 18.12
CA PHE A 151 -2.19 11.60 17.16
C PHE A 151 -3.38 10.66 17.37
N GLN A 152 -4.51 10.99 16.76
CA GLN A 152 -5.75 10.20 16.81
C GLN A 152 -6.24 9.92 15.39
N ILE A 153 -6.98 8.83 15.24
CA ILE A 153 -7.71 8.51 14.01
C ILE A 153 -9.17 8.26 14.38
N ILE A 154 -10.07 8.95 13.70
CA ILE A 154 -11.53 8.82 13.84
C ILE A 154 -12.02 7.73 12.88
N GLU A 155 -13.09 7.02 13.23
CA GLU A 155 -13.68 6.05 12.31
C GLU A 155 -14.16 6.72 11.01
N GLY A 156 -13.88 6.10 9.87
CA GLY A 156 -14.17 6.66 8.54
C GLY A 156 -13.18 7.74 8.05
N GLU A 157 -12.20 8.12 8.87
CA GLU A 157 -11.17 9.09 8.49
C GLU A 157 -10.11 8.45 7.57
N SER A 158 -9.63 9.22 6.58
CA SER A 158 -8.41 8.91 5.83
C SER A 158 -7.29 9.79 6.36
N PHE A 159 -6.41 9.20 7.17
CA PHE A 159 -5.28 9.89 7.80
C PHE A 159 -3.98 9.69 7.02
N GLY A 160 -3.30 10.78 6.65
CA GLY A 160 -2.04 10.76 5.92
C GLY A 160 -0.83 10.95 6.84
N LEU A 161 0.15 10.05 6.78
CA LEU A 161 1.44 10.17 7.48
C LEU A 161 2.59 10.30 6.47
N VAL A 162 3.27 11.44 6.47
CA VAL A 162 4.36 11.74 5.54
C VAL A 162 5.65 12.10 6.28
N GLY A 163 6.80 11.90 5.63
CA GLY A 163 8.11 12.21 6.19
C GLY A 163 9.24 11.57 5.39
N GLU A 164 10.47 11.98 5.64
CA GLU A 164 11.67 11.45 4.96
C GLU A 164 11.92 9.96 5.25
N SER A 165 12.77 9.31 4.45
CA SER A 165 13.17 7.93 4.71
C SER A 165 13.81 7.84 6.11
N GLY A 166 13.48 6.81 6.88
CA GLY A 166 14.01 6.65 8.24
C GLY A 166 13.33 7.52 9.31
N SER A 167 12.34 8.34 8.98
CA SER A 167 11.62 9.21 9.94
C SER A 167 10.71 8.47 10.94
N GLY A 168 10.68 7.13 10.95
CA GLY A 168 9.88 6.33 11.89
C GLY A 168 8.47 5.94 11.43
N LYS A 169 8.05 6.24 10.19
CA LYS A 169 6.71 5.90 9.65
C LYS A 169 6.37 4.41 9.76
N SER A 170 7.24 3.54 9.22
CA SER A 170 7.04 2.09 9.32
C SER A 170 7.14 1.59 10.77
N THR A 171 7.85 2.31 11.65
CA THR A 171 7.88 2.00 13.09
C THR A 171 6.53 2.28 13.74
N ILE A 172 5.86 3.41 13.40
CA ILE A 172 4.48 3.70 13.84
C ILE A 172 3.53 2.60 13.37
N ALA A 173 3.57 2.23 12.10
CA ALA A 173 2.73 1.16 11.54
C ALA A 173 2.93 -0.18 12.28
N LYS A 174 4.19 -0.56 12.55
CA LYS A 174 4.53 -1.78 13.30
C LYS A 174 4.11 -1.73 14.77
N ILE A 175 4.10 -0.55 15.39
CA ILE A 175 3.60 -0.38 16.76
C ILE A 175 2.07 -0.56 16.78
N ILE A 176 1.33 0.11 15.89
CA ILE A 176 -0.13 0.01 15.83
C ILE A 176 -0.57 -1.44 15.56
N THR A 177 0.11 -2.15 14.67
CA THR A 177 -0.15 -3.57 14.37
C THR A 177 0.34 -4.54 15.45
N SER A 178 0.93 -4.02 16.55
CA SER A 178 1.51 -4.81 17.64
C SER A 178 2.64 -5.75 17.23
N LEU A 179 3.32 -5.48 16.12
CA LEU A 179 4.54 -6.17 15.70
C LEU A 179 5.76 -5.72 16.54
N ILE A 180 5.75 -4.45 16.97
CA ILE A 180 6.79 -3.87 17.83
C ILE A 180 6.12 -3.23 19.04
N LYS A 181 6.73 -3.39 20.23
CA LYS A 181 6.28 -2.67 21.43
C LYS A 181 6.94 -1.28 21.52
N PRO A 182 6.19 -0.24 21.91
CA PRO A 182 6.78 1.06 22.23
C PRO A 182 7.68 0.93 23.47
N THR A 183 8.63 1.85 23.61
CA THR A 183 9.47 1.96 24.82
C THR A 183 8.70 2.64 25.95
N SER A 184 7.91 3.67 25.62
CA SER A 184 6.98 4.34 26.53
C SER A 184 5.78 4.88 25.75
N GLY A 185 4.73 5.29 26.48
CA GLY A 185 3.46 5.71 25.90
C GLY A 185 2.49 4.55 25.69
N GLU A 186 1.29 4.86 25.23
CA GLU A 186 0.20 3.89 25.10
C GLU A 186 -0.51 4.04 23.75
N VAL A 187 -0.93 2.91 23.20
CA VAL A 187 -1.75 2.87 21.97
C VAL A 187 -3.06 2.21 22.30
N PHE A 188 -4.15 2.93 22.07
CA PHE A 188 -5.50 2.44 22.25
C PHE A 188 -6.17 2.24 20.90
N PHE A 189 -6.85 1.13 20.74
CA PHE A 189 -7.84 0.91 19.68
C PHE A 189 -9.20 0.85 20.36
N GLU A 190 -10.07 1.80 20.03
CA GLU A 190 -11.23 2.17 20.85
C GLU A 190 -10.76 2.52 22.30
N ASP A 191 -11.29 1.82 23.29
CA ASP A 191 -10.92 1.94 24.70
C ASP A 191 -9.87 0.90 25.14
N LEU A 192 -9.35 0.09 24.21
CA LEU A 192 -8.47 -1.02 24.55
C LEU A 192 -6.99 -0.73 24.27
N SER A 193 -6.16 -0.85 25.30
CA SER A 193 -4.70 -0.80 25.15
C SER A 193 -4.15 -2.01 24.39
N LEU A 194 -3.50 -1.75 23.25
CA LEU A 194 -2.97 -2.77 22.32
C LEU A 194 -1.76 -3.53 22.88
N HIS A 195 -0.94 -2.87 23.71
CA HIS A 195 0.30 -3.46 24.22
C HIS A 195 0.18 -4.08 25.62
N ASN A 196 -1.00 -4.02 26.24
CA ASN A 196 -1.23 -4.62 27.56
C ASN A 196 -1.06 -6.16 27.52
N PRO A 197 -0.15 -6.75 28.33
CA PRO A 197 0.11 -8.19 28.34
C PRO A 197 -1.04 -9.02 28.92
N LYS A 198 -1.95 -8.44 29.72
CA LYS A 198 -3.08 -9.16 30.33
C LYS A 198 -4.21 -9.48 29.34
N ASN A 199 -4.20 -8.87 28.15
CA ASN A 199 -5.30 -8.94 27.16
C ASN A 199 -5.03 -9.92 26.00
N ILE A 200 -4.45 -11.09 26.25
CA ILE A 200 -4.02 -12.03 25.17
C ILE A 200 -5.20 -12.54 24.33
N LYS A 201 -6.32 -12.95 24.95
CA LYS A 201 -7.51 -13.42 24.20
C LYS A 201 -8.14 -12.30 23.36
N ILE A 202 -8.08 -11.09 23.88
CA ILE A 202 -8.62 -9.88 23.28
C ILE A 202 -7.77 -9.45 22.07
N LYS A 203 -6.43 -9.59 22.13
CA LYS A 203 -5.53 -9.30 21.01
C LYS A 203 -5.89 -10.03 19.72
N ASN A 204 -6.37 -11.27 19.79
CA ASN A 204 -6.74 -12.02 18.60
C ASN A 204 -8.01 -11.47 17.92
N LYS A 205 -8.96 -10.92 18.69
CA LYS A 205 -10.16 -10.28 18.13
C LYS A 205 -9.78 -9.01 17.34
N TYR A 206 -8.91 -8.18 17.90
CA TYR A 206 -8.51 -6.91 17.28
C TYR A 206 -7.49 -7.05 16.16
N ARG A 207 -6.67 -8.11 16.16
CA ARG A 207 -5.79 -8.41 15.03
C ARG A 207 -6.57 -8.63 13.73
N GLY A 208 -7.81 -9.13 13.78
CA GLY A 208 -8.67 -9.19 12.60
C GLY A 208 -9.32 -7.86 12.22
N GLN A 209 -9.25 -6.85 13.08
CA GLN A 209 -9.83 -5.51 12.85
C GLN A 209 -8.79 -4.46 12.43
N ILE A 210 -7.51 -4.72 12.74
CA ILE A 210 -6.36 -3.91 12.32
C ILE A 210 -5.55 -4.73 11.31
N GLN A 211 -5.46 -4.27 10.08
CA GLN A 211 -4.72 -4.95 9.02
C GLN A 211 -3.70 -4.02 8.38
N MET A 212 -2.66 -4.60 7.77
CA MET A 212 -1.57 -3.84 7.17
C MET A 212 -1.27 -4.35 5.77
N ILE A 213 -1.14 -3.42 4.83
CA ILE A 213 -0.51 -3.62 3.53
C ILE A 213 0.93 -3.12 3.68
N PHE A 214 1.88 -4.05 3.50
CA PHE A 214 3.31 -3.77 3.62
C PHE A 214 3.90 -3.23 2.31
N GLN A 215 4.93 -2.39 2.44
CA GLN A 215 5.69 -1.79 1.33
C GLN A 215 6.21 -2.83 0.33
N ASP A 216 6.73 -3.95 0.83
CA ASP A 216 7.15 -5.06 -0.02
C ASP A 216 6.12 -6.22 0.04
N PRO A 217 5.28 -6.39 -0.99
CA PRO A 217 4.34 -7.50 -1.02
C PRO A 217 5.06 -8.85 -1.11
N TYR A 218 6.29 -8.93 -1.65
CA TYR A 218 7.02 -10.18 -1.82
C TYR A 218 7.32 -10.85 -0.47
N SER A 219 7.94 -10.11 0.46
CA SER A 219 8.26 -10.62 1.79
C SER A 219 7.03 -10.87 2.65
N SER A 220 5.90 -10.22 2.36
CA SER A 220 4.68 -10.38 3.13
C SER A 220 3.87 -11.63 2.77
N LEU A 221 4.03 -12.19 1.56
CA LEU A 221 3.26 -13.34 1.09
C LEU A 221 4.03 -14.65 1.30
N ASN A 222 3.34 -15.71 1.73
CA ASN A 222 3.97 -17.03 1.85
C ASN A 222 4.05 -17.70 0.46
N PRO A 223 5.25 -17.93 -0.12
CA PRO A 223 5.38 -18.43 -1.48
C PRO A 223 4.99 -19.91 -1.63
N ARG A 224 4.81 -20.63 -0.51
CA ARG A 224 4.43 -22.06 -0.49
C ARG A 224 2.92 -22.27 -0.57
N PHE A 225 2.13 -21.22 -0.44
CA PHE A 225 0.67 -21.27 -0.50
C PHE A 225 0.16 -20.66 -1.80
N LYS A 226 -0.94 -21.23 -2.30
CA LYS A 226 -1.68 -20.66 -3.42
C LYS A 226 -2.37 -19.36 -3.01
N VAL A 227 -2.69 -18.50 -3.97
CA VAL A 227 -3.38 -17.23 -3.73
C VAL A 227 -4.69 -17.44 -2.95
N LYS A 228 -5.48 -18.48 -3.26
CA LYS A 228 -6.70 -18.79 -2.50
C LYS A 228 -6.44 -19.07 -1.02
N GLU A 229 -5.34 -19.74 -0.70
CA GLU A 229 -5.00 -20.11 0.67
C GLU A 229 -4.51 -18.89 1.45
N ILE A 230 -3.71 -18.05 0.80
CA ILE A 230 -3.24 -16.76 1.33
C ILE A 230 -4.42 -15.84 1.69
N ILE A 231 -5.40 -15.70 0.79
CA ILE A 231 -6.58 -14.84 1.05
C ILE A 231 -7.52 -15.51 2.07
N ALA A 232 -7.64 -16.84 2.06
CA ALA A 232 -8.50 -17.58 2.99
C ALA A 232 -7.98 -17.58 4.44
N GLU A 233 -6.66 -17.55 4.63
CA GLU A 233 -6.03 -17.78 5.94
C GLU A 233 -6.51 -16.78 7.00
N PRO A 234 -6.52 -15.46 6.75
CA PRO A 234 -7.08 -14.50 7.71
C PRO A 234 -8.58 -14.73 8.01
N ILE A 235 -9.38 -15.11 7.00
CA ILE A 235 -10.81 -15.40 7.19
C ILE A 235 -10.97 -16.59 8.15
N LYS A 236 -10.28 -17.70 7.85
CA LYS A 236 -10.33 -18.92 8.67
C LYS A 236 -9.86 -18.67 10.10
N PHE A 237 -8.86 -17.82 10.27
CA PHE A 237 -8.27 -17.54 11.57
C PHE A 237 -9.15 -16.64 12.45
N PHE A 238 -9.68 -15.54 11.88
CA PHE A 238 -10.42 -14.52 12.65
C PHE A 238 -11.94 -14.70 12.63
N GLN A 239 -12.52 -15.28 11.58
CA GLN A 239 -13.97 -15.44 11.40
C GLN A 239 -14.37 -16.91 11.62
N LYS A 240 -14.19 -17.39 12.86
CA LYS A 240 -14.49 -18.78 13.24
C LYS A 240 -15.97 -19.10 13.01
N GLY A 241 -16.24 -20.24 12.39
CA GLY A 241 -17.61 -20.71 12.11
C GLY A 241 -18.16 -20.33 10.74
N ILE A 242 -17.42 -19.57 9.92
CA ILE A 242 -17.76 -19.38 8.52
C ILE A 242 -17.64 -20.71 7.74
N GLY A 243 -18.69 -21.06 7.01
CA GLY A 243 -18.72 -22.27 6.18
C GLY A 243 -17.86 -22.16 4.93
N ASN A 244 -17.36 -23.29 4.43
CA ASN A 244 -16.47 -23.36 3.26
C ASN A 244 -17.03 -22.66 2.01
N ASN A 245 -18.34 -22.76 1.76
CA ASN A 245 -18.98 -22.09 0.62
C ASN A 245 -18.91 -20.56 0.73
N ALA A 246 -19.07 -20.02 1.94
CA ALA A 246 -18.95 -18.59 2.19
C ALA A 246 -17.49 -18.11 2.07
N ILE A 247 -16.52 -18.93 2.50
CA ILE A 247 -15.09 -18.65 2.28
C ILE A 247 -14.78 -18.54 0.79
N GLN A 248 -15.23 -19.52 -0.01
CA GLN A 248 -14.99 -19.52 -1.45
C GLN A 248 -15.63 -18.31 -2.14
N LYS A 249 -16.86 -17.96 -1.75
CA LYS A 249 -17.52 -16.74 -2.24
C LYS A 249 -16.71 -15.49 -1.90
N ASN A 250 -16.30 -15.32 -0.64
CA ASN A 250 -15.49 -14.18 -0.21
C ASN A 250 -14.17 -14.07 -0.98
N ILE A 251 -13.47 -15.18 -1.23
CA ILE A 251 -12.20 -15.18 -1.97
C ILE A 251 -12.42 -14.77 -3.43
N ASN A 252 -13.47 -15.29 -4.07
CA ASN A 252 -13.84 -14.91 -5.43
C ASN A 252 -14.18 -13.42 -5.52
N ASP A 253 -14.96 -12.91 -4.56
CA ASP A 253 -15.31 -11.49 -4.53
C ASP A 253 -14.04 -10.63 -4.34
N LEU A 254 -13.14 -11.00 -3.42
CA LEU A 254 -11.90 -10.27 -3.15
C LEU A 254 -10.94 -10.24 -4.34
N ILE A 255 -10.81 -11.35 -5.08
CA ILE A 255 -9.92 -11.39 -6.25
C ILE A 255 -10.48 -10.55 -7.41
N ASP A 256 -11.81 -10.58 -7.58
CA ASP A 256 -12.51 -9.74 -8.55
C ASP A 256 -12.37 -8.25 -8.19
N ILE A 257 -12.47 -7.90 -6.89
CA ILE A 257 -12.32 -6.53 -6.39
C ILE A 257 -10.95 -5.93 -6.72
N VAL A 258 -9.89 -6.71 -6.58
CA VAL A 258 -8.53 -6.24 -6.89
C VAL A 258 -8.20 -6.33 -8.39
N GLY A 259 -9.18 -6.65 -9.23
CA GLY A 259 -9.07 -6.69 -10.69
C GLY A 259 -8.22 -7.85 -11.20
N MET A 260 -8.29 -9.01 -10.54
CA MET A 260 -7.57 -10.23 -10.93
C MET A 260 -8.55 -11.34 -11.30
N SER A 261 -8.18 -12.18 -12.27
CA SER A 261 -9.04 -13.30 -12.69
C SER A 261 -9.13 -14.36 -11.61
N ARG A 262 -10.29 -15.03 -11.48
CA ARG A 262 -10.48 -16.15 -10.54
C ARG A 262 -9.52 -17.32 -10.76
N GLN A 263 -9.03 -17.51 -11.99
CA GLN A 263 -7.97 -18.50 -12.27
C GLN A 263 -6.68 -18.23 -11.49
N SER A 264 -6.42 -16.96 -11.12
CA SER A 264 -5.28 -16.56 -10.31
C SER A 264 -5.28 -17.20 -8.92
N LEU A 265 -6.44 -17.61 -8.42
CA LEU A 265 -6.61 -18.24 -7.10
C LEU A 265 -5.87 -19.58 -6.98
N GLU A 266 -5.68 -20.28 -8.11
CA GLU A 266 -5.01 -21.59 -8.16
C GLU A 266 -3.49 -21.51 -8.34
N ARG A 267 -2.95 -20.31 -8.52
CA ARG A 267 -1.53 -20.04 -8.76
C ARG A 267 -0.80 -19.64 -7.49
N TYR A 268 0.52 -19.64 -7.54
CA TYR A 268 1.41 -19.21 -6.46
C TYR A 268 1.85 -17.76 -6.64
N PRO A 269 2.18 -17.03 -5.55
CA PRO A 269 2.63 -15.64 -5.61
C PRO A 269 3.81 -15.40 -6.56
N HIS A 270 4.74 -16.35 -6.64
CA HIS A 270 5.95 -16.20 -7.46
C HIS A 270 5.67 -16.15 -8.97
N GLU A 271 4.46 -16.54 -9.40
CA GLU A 271 4.05 -16.53 -10.81
C GLU A 271 3.44 -15.20 -11.28
N PHE A 272 3.36 -14.22 -10.39
CA PHE A 272 2.75 -12.91 -10.64
C PHE A 272 3.79 -11.78 -10.69
N SER A 273 3.48 -10.70 -11.41
CA SER A 273 4.27 -9.46 -11.37
C SER A 273 4.19 -8.77 -10.01
N GLY A 274 5.09 -7.81 -9.74
CA GLY A 274 5.08 -7.06 -8.47
C GLY A 274 3.73 -6.40 -8.17
N GLY A 275 3.14 -5.70 -9.13
CA GLY A 275 1.82 -5.06 -8.96
C GLY A 275 0.67 -6.05 -8.79
N GLN A 276 0.74 -7.24 -9.41
CA GLN A 276 -0.24 -8.30 -9.15
C GLN A 276 -0.10 -8.88 -7.74
N ARG A 277 1.12 -9.00 -7.21
CA ARG A 277 1.35 -9.42 -5.81
C ARG A 277 0.86 -8.37 -4.82
N GLN A 278 1.01 -7.09 -5.13
CA GLN A 278 0.45 -5.99 -4.36
C GLN A 278 -1.08 -6.10 -4.27
N ARG A 279 -1.75 -6.34 -5.40
CA ARG A 279 -3.20 -6.64 -5.45
C ARG A 279 -3.58 -7.84 -4.58
N ILE A 280 -2.82 -8.93 -4.62
CA ILE A 280 -3.03 -10.09 -3.72
C ILE A 280 -2.87 -9.70 -2.24
N SER A 281 -1.86 -8.88 -1.91
CA SER A 281 -1.63 -8.40 -0.54
C SER A 281 -2.79 -7.53 -0.04
N ILE A 282 -3.33 -6.66 -0.91
CA ILE A 282 -4.54 -5.85 -0.64
C ILE A 282 -5.74 -6.78 -0.39
N ALA A 283 -6.00 -7.74 -1.28
CA ALA A 283 -7.11 -8.68 -1.12
C ALA A 283 -7.03 -9.44 0.21
N ARG A 284 -5.84 -9.91 0.59
CA ARG A 284 -5.59 -10.58 1.87
C ARG A 284 -5.89 -9.67 3.06
N ALA A 285 -5.40 -8.43 3.06
CA ALA A 285 -5.63 -7.49 4.15
C ALA A 285 -7.13 -7.16 4.31
N LEU A 286 -7.83 -7.01 3.18
CA LEU A 286 -9.27 -6.75 3.14
C LEU A 286 -10.13 -7.95 3.56
N ALA A 287 -9.59 -9.17 3.50
CA ALA A 287 -10.35 -10.40 3.75
C ALA A 287 -11.02 -10.47 5.13
N THR A 288 -10.41 -9.83 6.14
CA THR A 288 -10.94 -9.79 7.51
C THR A 288 -12.00 -8.73 7.74
N ARG A 289 -12.28 -7.86 6.75
CA ARG A 289 -13.14 -6.67 6.85
C ARG A 289 -12.69 -5.73 7.98
N PRO A 290 -11.44 -5.22 7.90
CA PRO A 290 -10.87 -4.42 8.98
C PRO A 290 -11.65 -3.13 9.24
N ARG A 291 -11.48 -2.55 10.43
CA ARG A 291 -11.89 -1.17 10.75
C ARG A 291 -10.74 -0.19 10.57
N LEU A 292 -9.51 -0.64 10.82
CA LEU A 292 -8.29 0.12 10.58
C LEU A 292 -7.41 -0.63 9.57
N LEU A 293 -7.18 -0.01 8.42
CA LEU A 293 -6.26 -0.51 7.40
C LEU A 293 -5.06 0.43 7.34
N ILE A 294 -3.87 -0.12 7.60
CA ILE A 294 -2.61 0.61 7.52
C ILE A 294 -1.97 0.30 6.18
N CYS A 295 -1.58 1.35 5.48
CA CYS A 295 -1.02 1.27 4.15
C CYS A 295 0.39 1.86 4.20
N ASP A 296 1.42 1.01 4.30
CA ASP A 296 2.82 1.43 4.27
C ASP A 296 3.30 1.36 2.83
N GLU A 297 3.25 2.50 2.12
CA GLU A 297 3.49 2.61 0.67
C GLU A 297 2.64 1.62 -0.18
N PRO A 298 1.30 1.73 -0.11
CA PRO A 298 0.34 0.79 -0.72
C PRO A 298 0.21 0.87 -2.24
#